data_AF-A0A1V4UXS9-F1
#
_entry.id   AF-A0A1V4UXS9-F1
#
_cell.length_a   1.000
_cell.length_b   1.000
_cell.length_c   1.000
_cell.angle_alpha   90.00
_cell.angle_beta   90.00
_cell.angle_gamma   90.00
#
_symmetry.space_group_name_H-M   'P 1'
#
loop_
_entity.id
_entity.type
_entity.pdbx_description
1 polymer ?
#
loop_
_entity_poly.entity_id
_entity_poly.type
_entity_poly.pdbx_seq_one_letter_code
_entity_poly.pdbx_strand_id
1 'polypeptide(L)'
;MGSPVGMRTASSLEKAIEESISLQPYVRRVEVRIDRDMLSENVFGYGELEGRMIWALVEIEYEGEVISARLEYDRERCYPLMSLK
;
A
#
# COMPACT_ATOMS: atom_id res chain seq x y z
N MET A 1 9.40 3.67 -2.18
CA MET A 1 9.29 4.67 -1.10
C MET A 1 9.95 5.95 -1.57
N GLY A 2 9.38 7.12 -1.27
CA GLY A 2 9.87 8.41 -1.76
C GLY A 2 9.22 8.91 -3.06
N SER A 3 8.17 8.23 -3.55
CA SER A 3 7.40 8.73 -4.68
C SER A 3 6.65 10.01 -4.27
N PRO A 4 6.73 11.10 -5.06
CA PRO A 4 5.93 12.29 -4.81
C PRO A 4 4.44 11.97 -4.88
N VAL A 5 3.71 12.30 -3.83
CA VAL A 5 2.28 12.02 -3.72
C VAL A 5 1.58 13.20 -3.08
N GLY A 6 0.48 13.64 -3.70
CA GLY A 6 -0.42 14.63 -3.14
C GLY A 6 -1.83 14.07 -3.03
N MET A 7 -2.72 14.78 -2.35
CA MET A 7 -4.11 14.38 -2.13
C MET A 7 -4.84 14.01 -3.43
N ARG A 8 -4.53 14.73 -4.51
CA ARG A 8 -5.12 14.53 -5.84
C ARG A 8 -4.55 13.34 -6.61
N THR A 9 -3.29 12.97 -6.37
CA THR A 9 -2.59 11.92 -7.15
C THR A 9 -2.57 10.58 -6.43
N ALA A 10 -2.80 10.57 -5.13
CA ALA A 10 -2.67 9.38 -4.32
C ALA A 10 -3.62 8.24 -4.76
N SER A 11 -4.83 8.53 -5.26
CA SER A 11 -5.71 7.48 -5.82
C SER A 11 -5.22 6.90 -7.13
N SER A 12 -4.56 7.71 -7.95
CA SER A 12 -3.87 7.21 -9.14
C SER A 12 -2.69 6.32 -8.77
N LEU A 13 -1.98 6.66 -7.69
CA LEU A 13 -0.83 5.89 -7.22
C LEU A 13 -1.26 4.56 -6.57
N GLU A 14 -2.32 4.56 -5.76
CA GLU A 14 -2.94 3.33 -5.22
C GLU A 14 -3.23 2.34 -6.36
N LYS A 15 -3.95 2.79 -7.38
CA LYS A 15 -4.30 1.97 -8.55
C LYS A 15 -3.07 1.48 -9.31
N ALA A 16 -2.07 2.34 -9.53
CA ALA A 16 -0.85 1.95 -10.22
C ALA A 16 -0.07 0.87 -9.45
N ILE A 17 -0.05 0.93 -8.11
CA ILE A 17 0.57 -0.09 -7.26
C ILE A 17 -0.24 -1.40 -7.34
N GLU A 18 -1.57 -1.34 -7.25
CA GLU A 18 -2.44 -2.51 -7.39
C GLU A 18 -2.21 -3.23 -8.72
N GLU A 19 -2.26 -2.50 -9.83
CA GLU A 19 -2.01 -3.03 -11.18
C GLU A 19 -0.61 -3.64 -11.27
N SER A 20 0.41 -2.96 -10.76
CA SER A 20 1.79 -3.46 -10.80
C SER A 20 1.99 -4.74 -9.99
N ILE A 21 1.36 -4.85 -8.80
CA ILE A 21 1.46 -6.05 -7.96
C ILE A 21 0.62 -7.19 -8.54
N SER A 22 -0.51 -6.90 -9.18
CA SER A 22 -1.36 -7.92 -9.81
C SER A 22 -0.67 -8.72 -10.92
N LEU A 23 0.42 -8.18 -11.49
CA LEU A 23 1.25 -8.86 -12.48
C LEU A 23 2.18 -9.91 -11.88
N GLN A 24 2.35 -9.95 -10.55
CA GLN A 24 3.21 -10.92 -9.89
C GLN A 24 2.53 -12.31 -9.86
N PRO A 25 3.30 -13.41 -9.93
CA PRO A 25 2.75 -14.75 -9.94
C PRO A 25 1.83 -15.03 -8.75
N TYR A 26 0.74 -15.77 -9.00
CA TYR A 26 -0.20 -16.28 -7.99
C TYR A 26 -1.03 -15.20 -7.27
N VAL A 27 -0.84 -13.93 -7.61
CA VAL A 27 -1.65 -12.85 -7.05
C VAL A 27 -3.06 -12.94 -7.60
N ARG A 28 -4.01 -13.18 -6.71
CA ARG A 28 -5.44 -13.24 -7.02
C ARG A 28 -6.11 -11.89 -6.87
N ARG A 29 -5.74 -11.14 -5.83
CA ARG A 29 -6.32 -9.84 -5.51
C ARG A 29 -5.27 -8.96 -4.84
N VAL A 30 -5.30 -7.68 -5.18
CA VAL A 30 -4.53 -6.63 -4.51
C VAL A 30 -5.48 -5.51 -4.14
N GLU A 31 -5.29 -4.93 -2.96
CA GLU A 31 -5.93 -3.69 -2.56
C GLU A 31 -4.90 -2.82 -1.87
N VAL A 32 -4.78 -1.56 -2.29
CA VAL A 32 -3.81 -0.60 -1.74
C VAL A 32 -4.54 0.67 -1.36
N ARG A 33 -4.24 1.18 -0.17
CA ARG A 33 -4.75 2.45 0.34
C ARG A 33 -3.59 3.25 0.93
N ILE A 34 -3.54 4.53 0.61
CA ILE A 34 -2.61 5.49 1.19
C ILE A 34 -3.40 6.34 2.18
N ASP A 35 -2.99 6.32 3.45
CA ASP A 35 -3.58 7.10 4.52
C ASP A 35 -3.44 8.60 4.21
N ARG A 36 -4.56 9.24 3.88
CA ARG A 36 -4.63 10.66 3.52
C ARG A 36 -4.39 11.56 4.74
N ASP A 37 -4.71 11.10 5.94
CA ASP A 37 -4.51 11.88 7.17
C ASP A 37 -3.03 11.97 7.53
N MET A 38 -2.23 11.02 7.04
CA MET A 38 -0.77 11.03 7.19
C MET A 38 -0.05 11.78 6.08
N LEU A 39 -0.74 12.19 5.00
CA LEU A 39 -0.13 12.98 3.93
C LEU A 39 0.10 14.41 4.38
N SER A 40 1.38 14.79 4.45
CA SER A 40 1.78 16.18 4.65
C SER A 40 2.33 16.73 3.35
N GLU A 41 1.55 17.60 2.68
CA GLU A 41 2.03 18.31 1.50
C GLU A 41 2.98 19.46 1.90
N ASN A 42 4.06 19.62 1.14
CA ASN A 42 4.96 20.77 1.26
C ASN A 42 4.39 22.01 0.54
N VAL A 43 5.15 23.10 0.51
CA VAL A 43 4.76 24.36 -0.18
C VAL A 43 4.47 24.20 -1.69
N PHE A 44 4.85 23.07 -2.29
CA PHE A 44 4.62 22.73 -3.69
C PHE A 44 3.44 21.77 -3.89
N GLY A 45 2.68 21.43 -2.83
CA GLY A 45 1.46 20.62 -2.92
C GLY A 45 1.71 19.11 -3.07
N TYR A 46 2.87 18.62 -2.61
CA TYR A 46 3.14 17.18 -2.56
C TYR A 46 3.94 16.79 -1.31
N GLY A 47 3.76 15.57 -0.85
CA GLY A 47 4.59 14.91 0.15
C GLY A 47 5.35 13.73 -0.47
N GLU A 48 6.15 13.05 0.34
CA GLU A 48 6.80 11.79 -0.05
C GLU A 48 6.03 10.60 0.52
N LEU A 49 5.80 9.58 -0.31
CA LEU A 49 5.16 8.36 0.16
C LEU A 49 6.09 7.60 1.10
N GLU A 50 5.68 7.52 2.37
CA GLU A 50 6.34 6.74 3.41
C GLU A 50 5.60 5.42 3.69
N GLY A 51 6.31 4.40 4.15
CA GLY A 51 5.71 3.08 4.40
C GLY A 51 4.62 3.06 5.46
N ARG A 52 4.70 3.96 6.45
CA ARG A 52 3.65 4.12 7.47
C ARG A 52 2.31 4.58 6.90
N MET A 53 2.30 5.18 5.72
CA MET A 53 1.08 5.65 5.06
C MET A 53 0.39 4.54 4.27
N ILE A 54 1.08 3.43 3.99
CA ILE A 54 0.58 2.39 3.09
C ILE A 54 -0.15 1.34 3.90
N TRP A 55 -1.40 1.10 3.52
CA TRP A 55 -2.12 -0.11 3.84
C TRP A 55 -2.24 -0.95 2.56
N ALA A 56 -1.88 -2.22 2.61
CA ALA A 56 -2.04 -3.12 1.47
C ALA A 56 -2.53 -4.49 1.91
N LEU A 57 -3.37 -5.09 1.08
CA LEU A 57 -3.82 -6.47 1.18
C LEU A 57 -3.48 -7.18 -0.13
N VAL A 58 -2.84 -8.33 -0.04
CA VAL A 58 -2.57 -9.20 -1.19
C VAL A 58 -3.11 -10.58 -0.88
N GLU A 59 -4.00 -11.08 -1.74
CA GLU A 59 -4.44 -12.48 -1.70
C GLU A 59 -3.64 -13.26 -2.74
N ILE A 60 -3.01 -14.33 -2.29
CA ILE A 60 -2.21 -15.24 -3.11
C ILE A 60 -2.97 -16.57 -3.18
N GLU A 61 -3.14 -17.11 -4.38
CA GLU A 61 -3.72 -18.43 -4.61
C GLU A 61 -2.70 -19.34 -5.27
N TYR A 62 -2.30 -20.41 -4.57
CA TYR A 62 -1.33 -21.38 -5.04
C TYR A 62 -1.82 -22.80 -4.74
N GLU A 63 -1.94 -23.63 -5.78
CA GLU A 63 -2.39 -25.03 -5.66
C GLU A 63 -3.71 -25.24 -4.90
N GLY A 64 -4.63 -24.26 -4.97
CA GLY A 64 -5.93 -24.29 -4.30
C GLY A 64 -5.93 -23.73 -2.88
N GLU A 65 -4.77 -23.39 -2.33
CA GLU A 65 -4.63 -22.70 -1.05
C GLU A 65 -4.63 -21.19 -1.26
N VAL A 66 -5.41 -20.47 -0.44
CA VAL A 66 -5.52 -19.01 -0.48
C VAL A 66 -4.96 -18.41 0.80
N ILE A 67 -3.94 -17.57 0.67
CA ILE A 67 -3.31 -16.86 1.80
C ILE A 67 -3.51 -15.36 1.61
N SER A 68 -3.82 -14.66 2.69
CA SER A 68 -3.91 -13.20 2.72
C SER A 68 -2.71 -12.60 3.43
N ALA A 69 -1.90 -11.80 2.73
CA ALA A 69 -0.83 -11.00 3.32
C ALA A 69 -1.30 -9.56 3.51
N ARG A 70 -0.99 -8.96 4.65
CA ARG A 70 -1.33 -7.56 4.97
C ARG A 70 -0.09 -6.76 5.32
N LEU A 71 0.00 -5.55 4.77
CA LEU A 71 0.88 -4.48 5.21
C LEU A 71 0.03 -3.40 5.89
N GLU A 72 0.38 -3.02 7.11
CA GLU A 72 -0.26 -1.90 7.80
C GLU A 72 0.69 -1.25 8.80
N TYR A 73 0.39 -0.01 9.19
CA TYR A 73 1.17 0.66 10.21
C TYR A 73 0.74 0.23 11.63
N ASP A 74 1.65 -0.45 12.33
CA ASP A 74 1.53 -0.73 13.76
C ASP A 74 1.96 0.52 14.54
N ARG A 75 0.97 1.19 15.15
CA ARG A 75 1.17 2.43 15.93
C ARG A 75 1.90 2.20 17.26
N GLU A 76 1.80 1.01 17.86
CA GLU A 76 2.47 0.70 19.12
C GLU A 76 3.97 0.51 18.89
N ARG A 77 4.33 -0.12 17.76
CA ARG A 77 5.72 -0.37 17.35
C ARG A 77 6.30 0.74 16.49
N CYS A 78 5.48 1.72 16.10
CA CYS A 78 5.81 2.76 15.12
C CYS A 78 6.41 2.17 13.82
N TYR A 79 5.87 1.05 13.33
CA TYR A 79 6.48 0.25 12.26
C TYR A 79 5.46 -0.25 11.22
N PRO A 80 5.75 -0.15 9.91
CA PRO A 80 4.92 -0.76 8.87
C PRO A 80 5.10 -2.28 8.88
N LEU A 81 4.17 -2.99 9.51
CA LEU A 81 4.25 -4.42 9.77
C LEU A 81 3.63 -5.22 8.62
N MET A 82 4.33 -6.28 8.21
CA MET A 82 3.81 -7.30 7.30
C MET A 82 3.37 -8.53 8.10
N SER A 83 2.19 -9.06 7.80
CA SER A 83 1.63 -10.24 8.47
C SER A 83 0.87 -11.13 7.48
N LEU A 84 0.83 -12.43 7.77
CA LEU A 84 -0.05 -13.37 7.10
C LEU A 84 -1.31 -13.55 7.95
N LYS A 85 -2.46 -13.65 7.28
CA LYS A 85 -3.76 -14.00 7.87
C LYS A 85 -4.17 -15.41 7.49
#